data_AF-A0A1U8LZP1-F1
#
_entry.id   AF-A0A1U8LZP1-F1
#
_cell.length_a   1.000
_cell.length_b   1.000
_cell.length_c   1.000
_cell.angle_alpha   90.00
_cell.angle_beta   90.00
_cell.angle_gamma   90.00
#
_symmetry.space_group_name_H-M   'P 1'
#
loop_
_entity.id
_entity.type
_entity.pdbx_description
1 polymer ?
#
loop_
_entity_poly.entity_id
_entity_poly.type
_entity_poly.pdbx_seq_one_letter_code
_entity_poly.pdbx_strand_id
1 'polypeptide(L)'
;MYIQTQFVLALILFLELKRREKGRLESFTRMTKVYPNASFTGGVPPCKAEMEEVMTVWKKSLIFNCNGFTVFDGKGDLLYRVDNYMEGNKGSILLMDANGKALLTLRRKKMSLGLGDNWLVYEGEETMAIPRLSVKKSLNIFNNKCLAYVTAGESDGRNNKTMYEIEGSYSRRRCAVLDDRRRLAAEIKRKEGGRGVAFGTDIFRLVVQPNNIRTDFAMALVILLDQMF
;
A
#
# COMPACT_ATOMS: atom_id res chain seq x y z
N MET A 1 -4.18 -12.67 -31.44
CA MET A 1 -4.13 -13.97 -30.72
C MET A 1 -2.93 -14.15 -29.79
N TYR A 2 -1.76 -13.51 -30.01
CA TYR A 2 -0.58 -13.63 -29.14
C TYR A 2 -0.66 -12.88 -27.78
N ILE A 3 -1.60 -11.95 -27.65
CA ILE A 3 -1.69 -10.97 -26.55
C ILE A 3 -2.55 -11.49 -25.39
N GLN A 4 -3.59 -12.29 -25.70
CA GLN A 4 -4.43 -12.96 -24.70
C GLN A 4 -3.65 -14.05 -23.95
N THR A 5 -2.69 -14.67 -24.62
CA THR A 5 -1.79 -15.69 -24.05
C THR A 5 -0.83 -15.10 -23.02
N GLN A 6 -0.36 -13.86 -23.18
CA GLN A 6 0.56 -13.20 -22.25
C GLN A 6 -0.13 -12.77 -20.94
N PHE A 7 -1.37 -12.29 -21.01
CA PHE A 7 -2.15 -11.93 -19.82
C PHE A 7 -2.54 -13.17 -19.02
N VAL A 8 -2.95 -14.22 -19.73
CA VAL A 8 -3.19 -15.55 -19.15
C VAL A 8 -1.90 -16.12 -18.57
N LEU A 9 -0.74 -15.99 -19.23
CA LEU A 9 0.55 -16.43 -18.67
C LEU A 9 0.94 -15.65 -17.41
N ALA A 10 0.72 -14.34 -17.36
CA ALA A 10 1.09 -13.52 -16.21
C ALA A 10 0.18 -13.81 -15.00
N LEU A 11 -1.11 -14.01 -15.25
CA LEU A 11 -2.07 -14.46 -14.24
C LEU A 11 -1.76 -15.90 -13.81
N ILE A 12 -1.42 -16.80 -14.74
CA ILE A 12 -1.01 -18.19 -14.43
C ILE A 12 0.30 -18.20 -13.64
N LEU A 13 1.32 -17.44 -14.02
CA LEU A 13 2.58 -17.34 -13.27
C LEU A 13 2.33 -16.79 -11.87
N PHE A 14 1.50 -15.75 -11.74
CA PHE A 14 1.13 -15.20 -10.45
C PHE A 14 0.33 -16.21 -9.59
N LEU A 15 -0.64 -16.91 -10.17
CA LEU A 15 -1.41 -17.96 -9.51
C LEU A 15 -0.55 -19.17 -9.15
N GLU A 16 0.46 -19.52 -9.97
CA GLU A 16 1.37 -20.64 -9.73
C GLU A 16 2.39 -20.30 -8.63
N LEU A 17 2.83 -19.03 -8.57
CA LEU A 17 3.62 -18.51 -7.44
C LEU A 17 2.80 -18.53 -6.15
N LYS A 18 1.53 -18.12 -6.21
CA LYS A 18 0.59 -18.17 -5.07
C LYS A 18 0.28 -19.61 -4.63
N ARG A 19 0.14 -20.56 -5.57
CA ARG A 19 -0.02 -22.00 -5.30
C ARG A 19 1.19 -22.58 -4.59
N ARG A 20 2.41 -22.19 -4.98
CA ARG A 20 3.66 -22.60 -4.31
C ARG A 20 3.80 -22.01 -2.90
N GLU A 21 3.31 -20.79 -2.65
CA GLU A 21 3.28 -20.21 -1.30
C GLU A 21 2.27 -20.94 -0.38
N LYS A 22 1.07 -21.27 -0.87
CA LYS A 22 0.05 -22.00 -0.09
C LYS A 22 0.48 -23.43 0.27
N GLY A 23 1.10 -24.17 -0.66
CA GLY A 23 1.63 -25.51 -0.39
C GLY A 23 2.77 -25.53 0.64
N ARG A 24 3.47 -24.41 0.84
CA ARG A 24 4.53 -24.29 1.84
C ARG A 24 4.00 -23.95 3.23
N LEU A 25 2.93 -23.16 3.32
CA LEU A 25 2.29 -22.85 4.61
C LEU A 25 1.67 -24.12 5.22
N GLU A 26 1.02 -24.95 4.42
CA GLU A 26 0.45 -26.23 4.89
C GLU A 26 1.50 -27.29 5.24
N SER A 27 2.66 -27.29 4.57
CA SER A 27 3.76 -28.18 4.93
C SER A 27 4.53 -27.72 6.18
N PHE A 28 4.53 -26.41 6.47
CA PHE A 28 5.11 -25.87 7.72
C PHE A 28 4.21 -26.14 8.94
N THR A 29 2.88 -26.20 8.77
CA THR A 29 1.93 -26.56 9.86
C THR A 29 1.94 -28.06 10.21
N ARG A 30 2.68 -28.90 9.46
CA ARG A 30 2.67 -30.36 9.65
C ARG A 30 3.75 -30.92 10.59
N MET A 31 4.53 -30.12 11.31
CA MET A 31 5.52 -30.67 12.26
C MET A 31 5.54 -30.03 13.66
N THR A 32 5.43 -30.95 14.62
CA THR A 32 5.65 -30.89 16.08
C THR A 32 4.62 -30.16 16.94
N LYS A 33 3.49 -30.83 17.16
CA LYS A 33 2.60 -30.57 18.30
C LYS A 33 3.21 -31.20 19.56
N VAL A 34 4.09 -30.45 20.24
CA VAL A 34 4.51 -30.78 21.61
C VAL A 34 3.51 -30.11 22.55
N TYR A 35 2.78 -30.91 23.33
CA TYR A 35 1.92 -30.41 24.40
C TYR A 35 2.74 -30.30 25.68
N PRO A 36 2.82 -29.13 26.35
CA PRO A 36 3.07 -29.09 27.78
C PRO A 36 1.76 -29.35 28.55
N ASN A 37 1.87 -30.18 29.58
CA ASN A 37 0.79 -30.56 30.49
C ASN A 37 0.17 -29.36 31.22
N ALA A 38 -1.10 -29.54 31.58
CA ALA A 38 -1.99 -28.59 32.24
C ALA A 38 -1.50 -28.13 33.62
N SER A 39 -1.73 -26.86 33.95
CA SER A 39 -2.63 -26.41 35.04
C SER A 39 -2.54 -24.89 35.28
N PHE A 40 -3.62 -24.34 35.85
CA PHE A 40 -3.82 -23.01 36.45
C PHE A 40 -4.71 -21.98 35.71
N THR A 41 -6.00 -22.04 36.12
CA THR A 41 -6.92 -20.96 36.52
C THR A 41 -6.98 -19.66 35.71
N GLY A 42 -8.16 -19.42 35.12
CA GLY A 42 -8.77 -18.09 35.01
C GLY A 42 -8.24 -17.18 33.90
N GLY A 43 -8.45 -17.55 32.64
CA GLY A 43 -8.13 -16.71 31.49
C GLY A 43 -9.36 -15.99 30.93
N VAL A 44 -9.38 -14.66 31.06
CA VAL A 44 -10.12 -13.71 30.22
C VAL A 44 -9.99 -14.15 28.74
N PRO A 45 -11.06 -14.08 27.90
CA PRO A 45 -10.97 -14.51 26.51
C PRO A 45 -9.79 -13.81 25.80
N PRO A 46 -9.03 -14.51 24.93
CA PRO A 46 -7.92 -13.89 24.24
C PRO A 46 -8.48 -12.75 23.38
N CYS A 47 -8.10 -11.53 23.75
CA CYS A 47 -8.25 -10.34 22.93
C CYS A 47 -7.77 -10.72 21.53
N LYS A 48 -8.63 -10.54 20.50
CA LYS A 48 -8.29 -10.84 19.11
C LYS A 48 -6.88 -10.33 18.84
N ALA A 49 -5.94 -11.23 18.56
CA ALA A 49 -4.63 -10.82 18.06
C ALA A 49 -4.90 -10.06 16.76
N GLU A 50 -4.74 -8.75 16.81
CA GLU A 50 -4.95 -7.87 15.66
C GLU A 50 -3.86 -8.19 14.65
N MET A 51 -4.22 -9.02 13.68
CA MET A 51 -3.29 -9.57 12.71
C MET A 51 -3.08 -8.52 11.62
N GLU A 52 -1.83 -8.18 11.36
CA GLU A 52 -1.45 -7.20 10.32
C GLU A 52 -2.08 -7.57 8.98
N GLU A 53 -2.63 -6.59 8.27
CA GLU A 53 -3.18 -6.80 6.94
C GLU A 53 -2.06 -6.74 5.92
N VAL A 54 -1.72 -7.89 5.34
CA VAL A 54 -0.67 -7.97 4.32
C VAL A 54 -1.26 -8.08 2.92
N MET A 55 -0.93 -7.10 2.08
CA MET A 55 -1.29 -7.04 0.68
C MET A 55 -0.07 -7.26 -0.21
N THR A 56 -0.31 -7.86 -1.38
CA THR A 56 0.66 -7.92 -2.48
C THR A 56 0.32 -6.83 -3.49
N VAL A 57 1.23 -5.88 -3.67
CA VAL A 57 1.11 -4.79 -4.63
C VAL A 57 1.90 -5.15 -5.88
N TRP A 58 1.27 -5.04 -7.05
CA TRP A 58 1.91 -5.17 -8.35
C TRP A 58 1.75 -3.87 -9.14
N LYS A 59 2.85 -3.23 -9.52
CA LYS A 59 2.88 -2.02 -10.35
C LYS A 59 2.60 -2.33 -11.83
N LYS A 60 1.44 -2.94 -12.09
CA LYS A 60 0.91 -3.20 -13.41
C LYS A 60 -0.61 -3.07 -13.38
N SER A 61 -1.19 -2.46 -14.40
CA SER A 61 -2.64 -2.40 -14.58
C SER A 61 -3.17 -3.71 -15.16
N LEU A 62 -4.43 -4.02 -14.89
CA LEU A 62 -5.15 -5.12 -15.52
C LEU A 62 -5.64 -4.75 -16.93
N ILE A 63 -5.69 -3.46 -17.26
CA ILE A 63 -6.09 -3.00 -18.59
C ILE A 63 -4.86 -3.04 -19.51
N PHE A 64 -5.06 -3.57 -20.72
CA PHE A 64 -3.99 -3.72 -21.71
C PHE A 64 -3.44 -2.36 -22.13
N ASN A 65 -2.11 -2.26 -22.24
CA ASN A 65 -1.37 -1.02 -22.53
C ASN A 65 -1.58 0.13 -21.52
N CYS A 66 -2.11 -0.17 -20.35
CA CYS A 66 -2.30 0.81 -19.29
C CYS A 66 -1.22 0.66 -18.21
N ASN A 67 -0.85 1.79 -17.61
CA ASN A 67 -0.01 1.82 -16.42
C ASN A 67 -0.89 1.91 -15.18
N GLY A 68 -0.46 1.31 -14.08
CA GLY A 68 -1.27 1.30 -12.87
C GLY A 68 -0.80 0.32 -11.81
N PHE A 69 -1.70 0.00 -10.90
CA PHE A 69 -1.46 -0.90 -9.78
C PHE A 69 -2.57 -1.94 -9.70
N THR A 70 -2.19 -3.15 -9.35
CA THR A 70 -3.10 -4.23 -8.98
C THR A 70 -2.70 -4.72 -7.60
N VAL A 71 -3.64 -4.74 -6.66
CA VAL A 71 -3.39 -5.06 -5.25
C VAL A 71 -4.23 -6.24 -4.83
N PHE A 72 -3.59 -7.24 -4.24
CA PHE A 72 -4.25 -8.45 -3.77
C PHE A 72 -4.13 -8.57 -2.26
N ASP A 73 -5.17 -9.08 -1.61
CA ASP A 73 -5.14 -9.38 -0.18
C ASP A 73 -4.30 -10.64 0.14
N GLY A 74 -4.26 -11.04 1.42
CA GLY A 74 -3.54 -12.25 1.85
C GLY A 74 -4.13 -13.57 1.33
N LYS A 75 -5.41 -13.56 0.94
CA LYS A 75 -6.10 -14.69 0.28
C LYS A 75 -5.84 -14.69 -1.23
N GLY A 76 -5.31 -13.56 -1.71
CA GLY A 76 -5.00 -13.13 -3.07
C GLY A 76 -6.24 -12.91 -3.93
N ASP A 77 -7.31 -12.42 -3.32
CA ASP A 77 -8.43 -11.80 -4.00
C ASP A 77 -8.04 -10.37 -4.39
N LEU A 78 -8.55 -9.88 -5.52
CA LEU A 78 -8.31 -8.50 -5.96
C LEU A 78 -8.95 -7.55 -4.94
N LEU A 79 -8.15 -6.69 -4.33
CA LEU A 79 -8.61 -5.72 -3.34
C LEU A 79 -8.75 -4.33 -3.96
N TYR A 80 -7.70 -3.89 -4.66
CA TYR A 80 -7.67 -2.59 -5.31
C TYR A 80 -7.08 -2.66 -6.71
N ARG A 81 -7.53 -1.74 -7.56
CA ARG A 81 -6.93 -1.47 -8.86
C ARG A 81 -6.78 0.04 -9.09
N VAL A 82 -5.76 0.37 -9.87
CA VAL A 82 -5.53 1.71 -10.41
C VAL A 82 -5.22 1.51 -11.88
N ASP A 83 -5.93 2.21 -12.74
CA ASP A 83 -5.72 2.16 -14.19
C ASP A 83 -5.42 3.56 -14.72
N ASN A 84 -4.72 3.65 -15.86
CA ASN A 84 -4.33 4.90 -16.51
C ASN A 84 -3.57 5.89 -15.62
N TYR A 85 -2.81 5.35 -14.66
CA TYR A 85 -2.02 6.11 -13.68
C TYR A 85 -0.98 7.07 -14.31
N MET A 86 -0.50 6.78 -15.53
CA MET A 86 0.49 7.60 -16.23
C MET A 86 -0.12 8.53 -17.30
N GLU A 87 -1.44 8.48 -17.52
CA GLU A 87 -2.12 9.39 -18.45
C GLU A 87 -2.28 10.76 -17.80
N GLY A 88 -1.17 11.50 -17.74
CA GLY A 88 -0.98 12.77 -17.02
C GLY A 88 -1.85 13.95 -17.45
N ASN A 89 -2.91 13.75 -18.25
CA ASN A 89 -3.78 14.81 -18.73
C ASN A 89 -4.90 15.21 -17.75
N LYS A 90 -5.25 14.35 -16.78
CA LYS A 90 -6.35 14.64 -15.82
C LYS A 90 -5.87 15.19 -14.48
N GLY A 91 -4.57 15.09 -14.16
CA GLY A 91 -4.01 15.57 -12.89
C GLY A 91 -4.56 14.89 -11.63
N SER A 92 -5.33 13.80 -11.79
CA SER A 92 -5.89 12.98 -10.73
C SER A 92 -5.69 11.50 -11.01
N ILE A 93 -5.60 10.70 -9.95
CA ILE A 93 -5.48 9.24 -9.96
C ILE A 93 -6.64 8.67 -9.16
N LEU A 94 -7.29 7.62 -9.66
CA LEU A 94 -8.39 6.93 -8.98
C LEU A 94 -7.91 5.60 -8.39
N LEU A 95 -8.04 5.44 -7.08
CA LEU A 95 -7.97 4.14 -6.43
C LEU A 95 -9.36 3.52 -6.44
N MET A 96 -9.50 2.37 -7.08
CA MET A 96 -10.78 1.68 -7.23
C MET A 96 -10.78 0.35 -6.49
N ASP A 97 -11.98 -0.13 -6.13
CA ASP A 97 -12.19 -1.49 -5.67
C ASP A 97 -12.09 -2.51 -6.82
N ALA A 98 -12.28 -3.80 -6.51
CA ALA A 98 -12.24 -4.88 -7.49
C ALA A 98 -13.26 -4.74 -8.63
N ASN A 99 -14.41 -4.10 -8.37
CA ASN A 99 -15.50 -3.89 -9.31
C ASN A 99 -15.29 -2.62 -10.17
N GLY A 100 -14.25 -1.83 -9.89
CA GLY A 100 -13.99 -0.56 -10.58
C GLY A 100 -14.72 0.64 -9.99
N LYS A 101 -15.34 0.52 -8.80
CA LYS A 101 -15.89 1.67 -8.09
C LYS A 101 -14.74 2.47 -7.46
N ALA A 102 -14.67 3.76 -7.74
CA ALA A 102 -13.67 4.62 -7.13
C ALA A 102 -13.91 4.79 -5.62
N LEU A 103 -12.83 4.55 -4.86
CA LEU A 103 -12.77 4.70 -3.41
C LEU A 103 -12.10 6.01 -3.02
N LEU A 104 -10.99 6.35 -3.68
CA LEU A 104 -10.25 7.58 -3.42
C LEU A 104 -9.84 8.26 -4.72
N THR A 105 -9.84 9.60 -4.70
CA THR A 105 -9.26 10.43 -5.76
C THR A 105 -8.02 11.14 -5.23
N LEU A 106 -6.88 10.95 -5.89
CA LEU A 106 -5.60 11.55 -5.53
C LEU A 106 -5.29 12.65 -6.53
N ARG A 107 -5.21 13.91 -6.11
CA ARG A 107 -5.03 15.06 -7.01
C ARG A 107 -3.77 15.83 -6.67
N ARG A 108 -2.97 16.17 -7.69
CA ARG A 108 -1.79 17.02 -7.51
C ARG A 108 -2.22 18.47 -7.33
N LYS A 109 -1.82 19.10 -6.23
CA LYS A 109 -1.96 20.54 -6.01
C LYS A 109 -0.68 21.22 -6.46
N LYS A 110 -0.70 21.84 -7.65
CA LYS A 110 0.40 22.67 -8.13
C LYS A 110 0.48 23.93 -7.26
N MET A 111 1.61 24.13 -6.59
CA MET A 111 1.91 25.37 -5.87
C MET A 111 2.71 26.31 -6.79
N SER A 112 2.39 27.59 -6.78
CA SER A 112 2.91 28.61 -7.71
C SER A 112 4.41 28.93 -7.59
N LEU A 113 5.12 28.35 -6.61
CA LEU A 113 6.49 28.76 -6.22
C LEU A 113 7.52 27.60 -6.26
N GLY A 114 7.25 26.50 -6.98
CA GLY A 114 8.23 25.42 -7.17
C GLY A 114 8.60 24.60 -5.92
N LEU A 115 7.98 24.89 -4.77
CA LEU A 115 8.25 24.26 -3.48
C LEU A 115 7.46 22.96 -3.30
N GLY A 116 7.87 21.93 -4.05
CA GLY A 116 7.54 20.53 -3.82
C GLY A 116 6.17 20.05 -4.29
N ASP A 117 6.08 18.76 -4.57
CA ASP A 117 4.84 18.09 -4.92
C ASP A 117 3.96 17.92 -3.68
N ASN A 118 2.80 18.59 -3.71
CA ASN A 118 1.74 18.40 -2.74
C ASN A 118 0.58 17.66 -3.40
N TRP A 119 0.08 16.63 -2.74
CA TRP A 119 -1.00 15.79 -3.20
C TRP A 119 -2.14 15.80 -2.19
N LEU A 120 -3.37 15.84 -2.69
CA LEU A 120 -4.58 15.83 -1.89
C LEU A 120 -5.34 14.52 -2.15
N VAL A 121 -5.84 13.90 -1.10
CA VAL A 121 -6.62 12.65 -1.17
C VAL A 121 -8.06 12.96 -0.78
N TYR A 122 -8.99 12.65 -1.68
CA TYR A 122 -10.44 12.83 -1.51
C TYR A 122 -11.11 11.47 -1.42
N GLU A 123 -12.21 11.40 -0.69
CA GLU A 123 -13.07 10.22 -0.65
C GLU A 123 -13.95 10.18 -1.91
N GLY A 124 -14.09 9.02 -2.55
CA GLY A 124 -14.86 8.84 -3.78
C GLY A 124 -14.31 9.62 -4.99
N GLU A 125 -15.19 9.95 -5.93
CA GLU A 125 -14.88 10.70 -7.17
C GLU A 125 -15.11 12.22 -7.01
N GLU A 126 -15.68 12.65 -5.89
CA GLU A 126 -16.12 14.03 -5.68
C GLU A 126 -14.95 14.96 -5.33
N THR A 127 -14.39 15.58 -6.36
CA THR A 127 -13.24 16.50 -6.21
C THR A 127 -13.58 17.85 -5.56
N MET A 128 -14.87 18.15 -5.34
CA MET A 128 -15.32 19.34 -4.59
C MET A 128 -15.43 19.12 -3.09
N ALA A 129 -15.26 17.88 -2.62
CA ALA A 129 -15.27 17.55 -1.20
C ALA A 129 -14.02 18.06 -0.49
N ILE A 130 -14.08 18.17 0.84
CA ILE A 130 -12.92 18.48 1.67
C ILE A 130 -11.93 17.30 1.58
N PRO A 131 -10.65 17.54 1.27
CA PRO A 131 -9.68 16.45 1.22
C PRO A 131 -9.51 15.83 2.61
N ARG A 132 -9.34 14.51 2.66
CA ARG A 132 -9.11 13.76 3.90
C ARG A 132 -7.65 13.85 4.32
N LEU A 133 -6.72 13.77 3.36
CA LEU A 133 -5.29 13.82 3.59
C LEU A 133 -4.61 14.81 2.63
N SER A 134 -3.56 15.46 3.11
CA SER A 134 -2.57 16.16 2.29
C SER A 134 -1.21 15.49 2.47
N VAL A 135 -0.54 15.18 1.37
CA VAL A 135 0.76 14.50 1.36
C VAL A 135 1.77 15.37 0.65
N LYS A 136 2.82 15.74 1.36
CA LYS A 136 3.85 16.65 0.87
C LYS A 136 5.21 15.97 0.88
N LYS A 137 5.93 16.02 -0.26
CA LYS A 137 7.31 15.56 -0.33
C LYS A 137 8.19 16.32 0.68
N SER A 138 9.01 15.60 1.44
CA SER A 138 10.02 16.22 2.29
C SER A 138 11.12 16.81 1.39
N LEU A 139 11.39 18.11 1.57
CA LEU A 139 12.45 18.83 0.85
C LEU A 139 13.71 19.00 1.73
N ASN A 140 13.77 18.31 2.86
CA ASN A 140 14.83 18.55 3.84
C ASN A 140 16.16 17.94 3.36
N ILE A 141 17.04 18.80 2.88
CA ILE A 141 18.39 18.46 2.37
C ILE A 141 19.27 17.85 3.49
N PHE A 142 18.94 18.10 4.76
CA PHE A 142 19.74 17.65 5.91
C PHE A 142 19.29 16.31 6.51
N ASN A 143 18.06 15.85 6.25
CA ASN A 143 17.55 14.59 6.79
C ASN A 143 17.01 13.68 5.69
N ASN A 144 17.92 12.90 5.08
CA ASN A 144 17.62 11.95 4.01
C ASN A 144 16.76 10.74 4.43
N LYS A 145 16.34 10.65 5.70
CA LYS A 145 15.51 9.54 6.19
C LYS A 145 14.03 9.75 5.93
N CYS A 146 13.55 11.00 5.93
CA CYS A 146 12.13 11.32 5.76
C CYS A 146 11.82 11.61 4.29
N LEU A 147 10.88 10.86 3.72
CA LEU A 147 10.43 10.95 2.33
C LEU A 147 9.28 11.95 2.17
N ALA A 148 8.29 11.91 3.06
CA ALA A 148 7.08 12.71 2.95
C ALA A 148 6.35 12.88 4.28
N TYR A 149 5.57 13.95 4.39
CA TYR A 149 4.69 14.24 5.51
C TYR A 149 3.24 14.10 5.08
N VAL A 150 2.42 13.49 5.93
CA VAL A 150 0.98 13.34 5.75
C VAL A 150 0.26 14.15 6.83
N THR A 151 -0.59 15.08 6.43
CA THR A 151 -1.43 15.88 7.33
C THR A 151 -2.90 15.62 7.04
N ALA A 152 -3.78 15.99 7.98
CA ALA A 152 -5.21 16.10 7.68
C ALA A 152 -5.43 17.11 6.55
N GLY A 153 -6.47 16.90 5.73
CA GLY A 153 -6.77 17.78 4.59
C GLY A 153 -7.51 19.08 4.94
N GLU A 154 -7.79 19.36 6.21
CA GLU A 154 -8.42 20.62 6.61
C GLU A 154 -7.48 21.82 6.38
N SER A 155 -8.04 22.87 5.78
CA SER A 155 -7.33 24.03 5.25
C SER A 155 -7.28 25.21 6.21
N ASP A 156 -7.21 24.97 7.52
CA ASP A 156 -7.08 26.07 8.48
C ASP A 156 -5.67 26.09 9.09
N GLY A 157 -4.89 27.08 8.68
CA GLY A 157 -3.43 27.20 8.89
C GLY A 157 -2.98 27.36 10.34
N ARG A 158 -3.80 26.98 11.32
CA ARG A 158 -3.53 27.12 12.75
C ARG A 158 -3.09 25.83 13.44
N ASN A 159 -3.29 24.65 12.84
CA ASN A 159 -2.79 23.39 13.41
C ASN A 159 -2.61 22.31 12.33
N ASN A 160 -1.59 22.47 11.49
CA ASN A 160 -1.15 21.42 10.56
C ASN A 160 -0.47 20.27 11.33
N LYS A 161 -1.25 19.53 12.12
CA LYS A 161 -0.75 18.36 12.83
C LYS A 161 -0.36 17.30 11.80
N THR A 162 0.93 16.94 11.80
CA THR A 162 1.42 15.80 11.03
C THR A 162 0.77 14.53 11.60
N MET A 163 -0.01 13.84 10.77
CA MET A 163 -0.65 12.58 11.14
C MET A 163 0.33 11.43 10.96
N TYR A 164 1.06 11.45 9.84
CA TYR A 164 2.07 10.44 9.56
C TYR A 164 3.35 11.03 8.97
N GLU A 165 4.46 10.42 9.32
CA GLU A 165 5.76 10.63 8.70
C GLU A 165 6.15 9.37 7.92
N ILE A 166 6.57 9.53 6.67
CA ILE A 166 7.03 8.42 5.85
C ILE A 166 8.55 8.44 5.80
N GLU A 167 9.17 7.37 6.29
CA GLU A 167 10.63 7.21 6.33
C GLU A 167 11.10 6.09 5.39
N GLY A 168 12.39 6.13 5.01
CA GLY A 168 13.08 5.03 4.32
C GLY A 168 13.40 5.31 2.84
N SER A 169 13.16 4.32 1.96
CA SER A 169 13.49 4.39 0.54
C SER A 169 12.47 3.63 -0.32
N TYR A 170 11.71 4.39 -1.11
CA TYR A 170 10.69 3.82 -1.99
C TYR A 170 11.31 2.98 -3.11
N SER A 171 12.39 3.45 -3.73
CA SER A 171 13.12 2.71 -4.78
C SER A 171 13.67 1.36 -4.30
N ARG A 172 14.01 1.25 -3.00
CA ARG A 172 14.45 0.00 -2.39
C ARG A 172 13.30 -0.84 -1.82
N ARG A 173 12.05 -0.36 -1.90
CA ARG A 173 10.85 -0.96 -1.27
C ARG A 173 11.06 -1.23 0.21
N ARG A 174 11.53 -0.18 0.91
CA ARG A 174 11.78 -0.16 2.35
C ARG A 174 11.25 1.15 2.90
N CYS A 175 9.94 1.27 3.04
CA CYS A 175 9.32 2.47 3.61
C CYS A 175 8.53 2.12 4.87
N ALA A 176 8.59 2.99 5.86
CA ALA A 176 7.75 2.91 7.05
C ALA A 176 6.88 4.16 7.12
N VAL A 177 5.59 3.97 7.34
CA VAL A 177 4.63 5.03 7.65
C VAL A 177 4.45 5.00 9.16
N LEU A 178 4.86 6.08 9.83
CA LEU A 178 4.85 6.20 11.27
C LEU A 178 3.81 7.22 11.70
N ASP A 179 3.07 6.96 12.77
CA ASP A 179 2.13 7.94 13.35
C ASP A 179 2.86 9.03 14.17
N ASP A 180 2.09 9.93 14.77
CA ASP A 180 2.60 11.02 15.63
C ASP A 180 3.38 10.55 16.87
N ARG A 181 3.17 9.30 17.30
CA ARG A 181 3.88 8.63 18.39
C ARG A 181 5.01 7.73 17.88
N ARG A 182 5.35 7.81 16.59
CA ARG A 182 6.33 6.96 15.89
C ARG A 182 5.99 5.46 15.94
N ARG A 183 4.72 5.10 16.09
CA ARG A 183 4.25 3.72 15.95
C ARG A 183 4.06 3.40 14.47
N LEU A 184 4.39 2.18 14.08
CA LEU A 184 4.23 1.74 12.70
C LEU A 184 2.74 1.71 12.34
N ALA A 185 2.35 2.37 11.26
CA ALA A 185 1.00 2.35 10.70
C ALA A 185 0.94 1.49 9.43
N ALA A 186 1.93 1.61 8.57
CA ALA A 186 2.09 0.76 7.40
C ALA A 186 3.56 0.60 7.01
N GLU A 187 3.89 -0.46 6.29
CA GLU A 187 5.26 -0.74 5.84
C GLU A 187 5.28 -1.29 4.41
N ILE A 188 6.16 -0.74 3.58
CA ILE A 188 6.45 -1.25 2.24
C ILE A 188 7.71 -2.11 2.33
N LYS A 189 7.57 -3.40 1.99
CA LYS A 189 8.65 -4.39 1.99
C LYS A 189 8.81 -5.01 0.61
N ARG A 190 10.04 -5.38 0.25
CA ARG A 190 10.29 -6.27 -0.90
C ARG A 190 9.50 -7.58 -0.76
N LYS A 191 8.92 -8.06 -1.86
CA LYS A 191 8.44 -9.44 -1.92
C LYS A 191 9.61 -10.33 -2.38
N GLU A 192 9.97 -11.29 -1.55
CA GLU A 192 10.97 -12.30 -1.86
C GLU A 192 10.28 -13.60 -2.23
N GLY A 193 10.71 -14.23 -3.32
CA GLY A 193 10.27 -15.56 -3.74
C GLY A 193 11.03 -16.66 -3.01
N GLY A 194 10.70 -17.91 -3.34
CA GLY A 194 11.43 -19.07 -2.83
C GLY A 194 12.93 -18.98 -3.16
N ARG A 195 13.79 -19.29 -2.17
CA ARG A 195 15.27 -19.19 -2.22
C ARG A 195 15.83 -17.77 -2.33
N GLY A 196 15.10 -16.74 -1.90
CA GLY A 196 15.62 -15.37 -1.82
C GLY A 196 15.66 -14.61 -3.15
N VAL A 197 15.02 -15.15 -4.20
CA VAL A 197 14.90 -14.47 -5.50
C VAL A 197 13.83 -13.38 -5.37
N ALA A 198 14.22 -12.11 -5.48
CA ALA A 198 13.28 -11.00 -5.43
C ALA A 198 12.41 -10.92 -6.71
N PHE A 199 11.15 -10.54 -6.57
CA PHE A 199 10.23 -10.34 -7.70
C PHE A 199 10.45 -9.01 -8.44
N GLY A 200 11.69 -8.52 -8.48
CA GLY A 200 12.03 -7.19 -8.96
C GLY A 200 11.47 -6.08 -8.05
N THR A 201 11.32 -4.88 -8.62
CA THR A 201 10.77 -3.69 -7.94
C THR A 201 9.27 -3.51 -8.13
N ASP A 202 8.67 -4.25 -9.06
CA ASP A 202 7.28 -4.06 -9.46
C ASP A 202 6.30 -4.83 -8.58
N ILE A 203 6.76 -5.89 -7.91
CA ILE A 203 5.95 -6.68 -6.99
C ILE A 203 6.55 -6.57 -5.57
N PHE A 204 5.75 -6.08 -4.63
CA PHE A 204 6.17 -5.86 -3.25
C PHE A 204 5.01 -6.05 -2.28
N ARG A 205 5.30 -6.05 -0.98
CA ARG A 205 4.31 -6.19 0.09
C ARG A 205 4.01 -4.84 0.70
N LEU A 206 2.72 -4.59 0.93
CA LEU A 206 2.24 -3.52 1.80
C LEU A 206 1.67 -4.19 3.05
N VAL A 207 2.25 -3.90 4.21
CA VAL A 207 1.80 -4.41 5.52
C VAL A 207 1.12 -3.26 6.24
N VAL A 208 -0.14 -3.42 6.63
CA VAL A 208 -0.95 -2.38 7.26
C VAL A 208 -1.35 -2.80 8.66
N GLN A 209 -1.19 -1.88 9.61
CA GLN A 209 -1.66 -2.05 10.98
C GLN A 209 -3.12 -1.58 11.05
N PRO A 210 -4.09 -2.48 11.24
CA PRO A 210 -5.52 -2.20 11.03
C PRO A 210 -6.07 -1.07 11.93
N ASN A 211 -5.46 -0.87 13.09
CA ASN A 211 -5.88 0.17 14.05
C ASN A 211 -5.23 1.54 13.84
N ASN A 212 -4.22 1.63 12.99
CA ASN A 212 -3.43 2.85 12.84
C ASN A 212 -3.71 3.59 11.53
N ILE A 213 -4.08 2.88 10.46
CA ILE A 213 -4.39 3.48 9.16
C ILE A 213 -5.33 2.57 8.36
N ARG A 214 -6.28 3.17 7.62
CA ARG A 214 -7.10 2.43 6.66
C ARG A 214 -6.23 1.88 5.52
N THR A 215 -6.60 0.72 5.01
CA THR A 215 -5.87 0.01 3.95
C THR A 215 -5.85 0.76 2.63
N ASP A 216 -6.94 1.41 2.26
CA ASP A 216 -7.05 2.28 1.09
C ASP A 216 -6.19 3.54 1.21
N PHE A 217 -6.13 4.17 2.38
CA PHE A 217 -5.21 5.28 2.65
C PHE A 217 -3.75 4.84 2.60
N ALA A 218 -3.40 3.70 3.19
CA ALA A 218 -2.05 3.16 3.08
C ALA A 218 -1.66 2.92 1.62
N MET A 219 -2.59 2.41 0.80
CA MET A 219 -2.37 2.20 -0.62
C MET A 219 -2.29 3.51 -1.41
N ALA A 220 -3.06 4.53 -1.03
CA ALA A 220 -2.92 5.88 -1.57
C ALA A 220 -1.51 6.44 -1.31
N LEU A 221 -0.93 6.24 -0.13
CA LEU A 221 0.44 6.66 0.17
C LEU A 221 1.47 5.98 -0.75
N VAL A 222 1.29 4.70 -1.06
CA VAL A 222 2.16 3.97 -2.03
C VAL A 222 2.11 4.63 -3.40
N ILE A 223 0.91 4.95 -3.90
CA ILE A 223 0.70 5.59 -5.21
C ILE A 223 1.38 6.97 -5.23
N LEU A 224 1.25 7.74 -4.15
CA LEU A 224 1.85 9.07 -4.04
C LEU A 224 3.37 9.02 -3.95
N LEU A 225 3.94 8.04 -3.23
CA LEU A 225 5.38 7.82 -3.22
C LEU A 225 5.91 7.52 -4.62
N ASP A 226 5.17 6.73 -5.41
CA ASP A 226 5.52 6.43 -6.79
C ASP A 226 5.46 7.63 -7.74
N GLN A 227 4.62 8.61 -7.44
CA GLN A 227 4.59 9.90 -8.16
C GLN A 227 5.76 10.81 -7.78
N MET A 228 6.33 10.64 -6.58
CA MET A 228 7.34 11.55 -6.02
C MET A 228 8.78 11.04 -6.17
N PHE A 229 9.00 9.74 -6.34
CA PHE A 229 10.32 9.08 -6.31
C PHE A 229 10.45 7.98 -7.35
#